data_AF-A0A423XPT9-F1
#
_entry.id   AF-A0A423XPT9-F1
#
_cell.length_a   1.000
_cell.length_b   1.000
_cell.length_c   1.000
_cell.angle_alpha   90.00
_cell.angle_beta   90.00
_cell.angle_gamma   90.00
#
_symmetry.space_group_name_H-M   'P 1'
#
loop_
_entity.id
_entity.type
_entity.pdbx_description
1 polymer ?
#
loop_
_entity_poly.entity_id
_entity_poly.type
_entity_poly.pdbx_seq_one_letter_code
_entity_poly.pdbx_strand_id
1 'polypeptide(L)'
;PVQGYANATTTNHFGKAVITDVSDYSKNSLSIDINHLPEDAEASASVVQATLTEGAIGYRKFNVISGLKAMAIIRLADGTYPPFGAS
;
A
#
# COMPACT_ATOMS: atom_id res chain seq x y z
N PRO A 1 8.82 -4.38 1.61
CA PRO A 1 9.70 -3.88 0.53
C PRO A 1 8.92 -2.91 -0.36
N VAL A 2 9.54 -1.79 -0.76
CA VAL A 2 8.95 -0.82 -1.69
C VAL A 2 9.75 -0.89 -2.99
N GLN A 3 9.05 -1.09 -4.10
CA GLN A 3 9.60 -1.20 -5.44
C GLN A 3 9.41 0.14 -6.18
N GLY A 4 10.52 0.71 -6.66
CA GLY A 4 10.54 1.77 -7.67
C GLY A 4 11.00 1.20 -9.03
N TYR A 5 11.20 2.05 -10.03
CA TYR A 5 11.70 1.66 -11.37
C TYR A 5 13.07 0.94 -11.34
N ALA A 6 13.82 1.09 -10.25
CA ALA A 6 15.02 0.32 -9.93
C ALA A 6 15.00 -0.14 -8.45
N ASN A 7 15.88 -1.10 -8.15
CA ASN A 7 16.17 -1.79 -6.88
C ASN A 7 15.18 -1.57 -5.72
N ALA A 8 14.52 -2.67 -5.32
CA ALA A 8 13.64 -2.70 -4.16
C ALA A 8 14.34 -2.15 -2.91
N THR A 9 13.74 -1.15 -2.28
CA THR A 9 14.22 -0.55 -1.02
C THR A 9 13.40 -1.08 0.14
N THR A 10 14.06 -1.44 1.24
CA THR A 10 13.38 -1.90 2.46
C THR A 10 13.02 -0.73 3.36
N THR A 11 11.81 -0.75 3.91
CA THR A 11 11.41 0.17 4.98
C THR A 11 12.15 -0.15 6.28
N ASN A 12 12.49 0.88 7.05
CA ASN A 12 12.98 0.68 8.43
C ASN A 12 11.85 0.21 9.36
N HIS A 13 12.19 -0.04 10.63
CA HIS A 13 11.24 -0.46 11.67
C HIS A 13 10.05 0.49 11.86
N PHE A 14 10.20 1.77 11.48
CA PHE A 14 9.13 2.77 11.55
C PHE A 14 8.29 2.87 10.26
N GLY A 15 8.51 1.99 9.28
CA GLY A 15 7.78 2.00 8.01
C GLY A 15 8.23 3.09 7.02
N LYS A 16 9.43 3.66 7.19
CA LYS A 16 9.97 4.71 6.30
C LYS A 16 11.04 4.15 5.37
N ALA A 17 11.03 4.59 4.12
CA ALA A 17 12.07 4.29 3.13
C ALA A 17 12.44 5.57 2.38
N VAL A 18 13.70 5.69 1.98
CA VAL A 18 14.19 6.77 1.12
C VAL A 18 14.62 6.15 -0.20
N ILE A 19 14.04 6.64 -1.29
CA ILE A 19 14.32 6.14 -2.64
C ILE A 19 15.11 7.22 -3.37
N THR A 20 16.32 6.88 -3.78
CA THR A 20 17.25 7.81 -4.43
C THR A 20 17.22 7.72 -5.95
N ASP A 21 16.73 6.61 -6.50
CA ASP A 21 16.60 6.41 -7.94
C ASP A 21 15.22 6.84 -8.42
N VAL A 22 15.09 8.14 -8.67
CA VAL A 22 13.89 8.77 -9.23
C VAL A 22 14.29 9.61 -10.43
N SER A 23 13.56 9.47 -11.53
CA SER A 23 13.81 10.28 -12.73
C SER A 23 13.08 11.61 -12.66
N ASP A 24 13.80 12.69 -12.97
CA ASP A 24 13.23 14.04 -13.06
C ASP A 24 12.27 14.16 -14.25
N TYR A 25 11.20 14.90 -14.05
CA TYR A 25 10.14 15.17 -15.03
C TYR A 25 9.46 13.93 -15.60
N SER A 26 9.71 12.74 -15.04
CA SER A 26 9.12 11.47 -15.43
C SER A 26 8.13 10.96 -14.38
N LYS A 27 7.22 10.07 -14.79
CA LYS A 27 6.32 9.37 -13.86
C LYS A 27 7.11 8.31 -13.12
N ASN A 28 7.30 8.53 -11.83
CA ASN A 28 7.85 7.55 -10.91
C ASN A 28 6.70 6.75 -10.30
N SER A 29 6.66 5.43 -10.54
CA SER A 29 5.71 4.51 -9.92
C SER A 29 6.36 3.85 -8.71
N LEU A 30 5.79 4.07 -7.53
CA LEU A 30 6.21 3.46 -6.27
C LEU A 30 5.17 2.43 -5.86
N SER A 31 5.59 1.18 -5.63
CA SER A 31 4.70 0.10 -5.23
C SER A 31 5.17 -0.60 -3.96
N ILE A 32 4.25 -0.97 -3.09
CA ILE A 32 4.54 -1.88 -1.99
C ILE A 32 4.48 -3.31 -2.52
N ASP A 33 5.53 -4.08 -2.25
CA ASP A 33 5.51 -5.52 -2.46
C ASP A 33 4.63 -6.20 -1.41
N ILE A 34 3.40 -6.51 -1.82
CA ILE A 34 2.40 -7.15 -0.98
C ILE A 34 2.80 -8.56 -0.53
N ASN A 35 3.70 -9.24 -1.24
CA ASN A 35 4.12 -10.60 -0.89
C ASN A 35 5.06 -10.63 0.31
N HIS A 36 5.63 -9.48 0.66
CA HIS A 36 6.54 -9.30 1.77
C HIS A 36 5.94 -8.37 2.85
N LEU A 37 4.62 -8.20 2.86
CA LEU A 37 3.92 -7.60 3.99
C LEU A 37 3.73 -8.65 5.08
N PRO A 38 3.78 -8.24 6.36
CA PRO A 38 3.32 -9.07 7.47
C PRO A 38 1.87 -9.55 7.26
N GLU A 39 1.53 -10.74 7.75
CA GLU A 39 0.17 -11.30 7.62
C GLU A 39 -0.92 -10.44 8.29
N ASP A 40 -0.52 -9.64 9.29
CA ASP A 40 -1.37 -8.71 10.04
C ASP A 40 -1.34 -7.29 9.47
N ALA A 41 -0.89 -7.10 8.23
CA ALA A 41 -0.83 -5.80 7.57
C ALA A 41 -1.48 -5.82 6.17
N GLU A 42 -2.38 -4.88 5.92
CA GLU A 42 -3.05 -4.71 4.62
C GLU A 42 -2.86 -3.28 4.10
N ALA A 43 -2.36 -3.16 2.86
CA ALA A 43 -2.22 -1.88 2.18
C ALA A 43 -3.51 -1.54 1.41
N SER A 44 -4.11 -0.38 1.67
CA SER A 44 -5.34 0.06 0.98
C SER A 44 -5.12 0.35 -0.50
N ALA A 45 -3.89 0.74 -0.88
CA ALA A 45 -3.44 0.90 -2.25
C ALA A 45 -1.97 0.53 -2.35
N SER A 46 -1.64 -0.42 -3.23
CA SER A 46 -0.28 -0.94 -3.36
C SER A 46 0.57 -0.17 -4.36
N VAL A 47 0.01 0.77 -5.11
CA VAL A 47 0.72 1.55 -6.14
C VAL A 47 0.36 3.02 -6.00
N VAL A 48 1.38 3.89 -5.96
CA VAL A 48 1.24 5.34 -5.96
C VAL A 48 2.17 5.92 -7.03
N GLN A 49 1.66 6.84 -7.85
CA GLN A 49 2.43 7.49 -8.91
C GLN A 49 2.72 8.95 -8.54
N ALA A 50 3.92 9.43 -8.91
CA ALA A 50 4.35 10.80 -8.70
C ALA A 50 5.24 11.29 -9.84
N THR A 51 5.09 12.56 -10.23
CA THR A 51 6.06 13.27 -11.07
C THR A 51 6.84 14.23 -10.18
N LEU A 52 8.17 14.16 -10.24
CA LEU A 52 9.06 15.05 -9.49
C LEU A 52 9.78 15.97 -10.48
N THR A 53 10.05 17.21 -10.07
CA THR A 53 10.93 18.13 -10.81
C THR A 53 12.37 17.93 -10.34
N GLU A 54 13.33 18.43 -11.12
CA GLU A 54 14.74 18.43 -10.73
C GLU A 54 14.94 19.02 -9.32
N GLY A 55 15.69 18.28 -8.49
CA GLY A 55 16.01 18.65 -7.11
C GLY A 55 14.85 18.55 -6.11
N ALA A 56 13.67 18.08 -6.51
CA ALA A 56 12.53 17.96 -5.60
C ALA A 56 12.63 16.73 -4.69
N ILE A 57 12.31 16.91 -3.41
CA ILE A 57 12.12 15.81 -2.46
C ILE A 57 10.62 15.51 -2.37
N GLY A 58 10.21 14.36 -2.90
CA GLY A 58 8.83 13.88 -2.84
C GLY A 58 8.52 13.13 -1.54
N TYR A 59 7.37 13.43 -0.93
CA TYR A 59 6.82 12.63 0.16
C TYR A 59 5.59 11.86 -0.31
N ARG A 60 5.60 10.53 -0.14
CA ARG A 60 4.45 9.67 -0.44
C ARG A 60 4.14 8.78 0.76
N LYS A 61 2.88 8.83 1.19
CA LYS A 61 2.35 8.02 2.28
C LYS A 61 1.52 6.88 1.68
N PHE A 62 1.81 5.66 2.14
CA PHE A 62 0.94 4.51 1.91
C PHE A 62 0.06 4.31 3.14
N ASN A 63 -1.23 4.08 2.92
CA ASN A 63 -2.15 3.73 4.00
C ASN A 63 -2.09 2.22 4.20
N VAL A 64 -1.54 1.81 5.35
CA VAL A 64 -1.45 0.42 5.77
C VAL A 64 -2.24 0.27 7.06
N ILE A 65 -3.14 -0.69 7.10
CA ILE A 65 -3.94 -1.06 8.26
C ILE A 65 -3.28 -2.27 8.89
N SER A 66 -3.03 -2.21 10.20
CA SER A 66 -2.56 -3.37 10.96
C SER A 66 -3.73 -3.99 11.73
N GLY A 67 -3.85 -5.31 11.67
CA GLY A 67 -4.91 -6.05 12.33
C GLY A 67 -5.09 -7.45 11.77
N LEU A 68 -5.91 -8.25 12.46
CA LEU A 68 -6.29 -9.58 12.00
C LEU A 68 -7.28 -9.48 10.84
N LYS A 69 -7.04 -10.28 9.81
CA LYS A 69 -7.93 -10.42 8.65
C LYS A 69 -8.69 -11.73 8.73
N ALA A 70 -10.01 -11.67 8.57
CA ALA A 70 -10.87 -12.84 8.53
C ALA A 70 -11.97 -12.66 7.48
N MET A 71 -12.32 -13.74 6.80
CA MET A 71 -13.49 -13.81 5.93
C MET A 71 -14.65 -14.38 6.74
N ALA A 72 -15.74 -13.62 6.89
CA ALA A 72 -16.93 -14.03 7.62
C ALA A 72 -18.15 -14.14 6.71
N ILE A 73 -19.06 -15.05 7.03
CA ILE A 73 -20.37 -15.17 6.38
C ILE A 73 -21.42 -14.68 7.39
N ILE A 74 -22.15 -13.62 7.04
CA ILE A 74 -23.18 -13.02 7.91
C ILE A 74 -24.57 -13.47 7.41
N ARG A 75 -25.46 -13.82 8.35
CA ARG A 75 -26.87 -14.14 8.08
C ARG A 75 -27.77 -13.32 8.98
N LEU A 76 -28.93 -12.91 8.47
CA LEU A 76 -30.00 -12.28 9.23
C LEU A 76 -30.71 -13.31 10.10
N ALA A 77 -31.51 -12.83 11.07
CA ALA A 77 -32.28 -13.70 11.97
C ALA A 77 -33.27 -14.62 11.23
N ASP A 78 -33.68 -14.23 10.02
CA ASP A 78 -34.55 -15.01 9.12
C ASP A 78 -33.79 -16.01 8.24
N GLY A 79 -32.45 -16.10 8.37
CA GLY A 79 -31.59 -17.00 7.61
C GLY A 79 -31.15 -16.48 6.23
N THR A 80 -31.64 -15.33 5.80
CA THR A 80 -31.24 -14.68 4.53
C THR A 80 -29.90 -13.95 4.68
N TYR A 81 -29.29 -13.57 3.55
CA TYR A 81 -28.03 -12.81 3.54
C TYR A 81 -28.30 -11.31 3.46
N PRO A 82 -27.56 -10.46 4.20
CA PRO A 82 -27.67 -9.03 4.05
C PRO A 82 -27.34 -8.60 2.61
N PRO A 83 -27.98 -7.53 2.09
CA PRO A 83 -27.70 -7.04 0.75
C PRO A 83 -26.25 -6.54 0.64
N PHE A 84 -25.74 -6.51 -0.59
CA PHE A 84 -24.39 -6.02 -0.87
C PHE A 84 -24.21 -4.57 -0.38
N GLY A 85 -23.13 -4.31 0.35
CA GLY A 85 -22.82 -2.98 0.88
C GLY A 85 -23.52 -2.62 2.20
N ALA A 86 -24.15 -3.59 2.88
CA ALA A 86 -24.64 -3.37 4.24
C ALA A 86 -23.48 -3.04 5.19
N SER A 87 -23.55 -1.87 5.84
CA SER A 87 -22.58 -1.33 6.80
C SER A 87 -23.18 -1.18 8.18
#